data_AF-A0A6A3E918-F1
#
_entry.id   AF-A0A6A3E918-F1
#
_cell.length_a   1.000
_cell.length_b   1.000
_cell.length_c   1.000
_cell.angle_alpha   90.00
_cell.angle_beta   90.00
_cell.angle_gamma   90.00
#
_symmetry.space_group_name_H-M   'P 1'
#
loop_
_entity.id
_entity.type
_entity.pdbx_description
1 polymer ?
#
loop_
_entity_poly.entity_id
_entity_poly.type
_entity_poly.pdbx_seq_one_letter_code
_entity_poly.pdbx_strand_id
1 'polypeptide(L)'
;MLEDQFNRNTLKNRLIVTKKLHNFKMESGTRFAVHVDQFKEIVLQMETIGEPLHETRQLVLLLGSMRDEYQYRTREHAEHDVGVCDPSSPRC
;
A
#
# COMPACT_ATOMS: atom_id res chain seq x y z
N MET A 1 11.78 34.55 9.78
CA MET A 1 13.20 34.13 9.74
C MET A 1 13.36 33.03 8.70
N LEU A 2 14.59 32.77 8.22
CA LEU A 2 14.88 31.63 7.32
C LEU A 2 14.40 30.29 7.91
N GLU A 3 14.49 30.17 9.23
CA GLU A 3 14.08 29.00 10.00
C GLU A 3 12.56 28.74 9.93
N ASP A 4 11.73 29.79 10.02
CA ASP A 4 10.26 29.67 9.86
C ASP A 4 9.88 29.22 8.45
N GLN A 5 10.60 29.70 7.43
CA GLN A 5 10.34 29.38 6.03
C GLN A 5 10.80 27.97 5.69
N PHE A 6 11.95 27.54 6.23
CA PHE A 6 12.41 26.16 6.15
C PHE A 6 11.42 25.21 6.82
N ASN A 7 11.00 25.51 8.06
CA ASN A 7 10.04 24.68 8.79
C ASN A 7 8.67 24.58 8.08
N ARG A 8 8.18 25.69 7.52
CA ARG A 8 6.95 25.69 6.70
C ARG A 8 7.10 24.86 5.42
N ASN A 9 8.23 24.96 4.74
CA ASN A 9 8.49 24.19 3.51
C ASN A 9 8.64 22.69 3.81
N THR A 10 9.36 22.33 4.87
CA THR A 10 9.49 20.95 5.34
C THR A 10 8.13 20.37 5.73
N LEU A 11 7.33 21.10 6.52
CA LEU A 11 5.99 20.64 6.92
C LEU A 11 5.04 20.50 5.71
N LYS A 12 5.08 21.47 4.78
CA LYS A 12 4.29 21.44 3.56
C LYS A 12 4.67 20.22 2.69
N ASN A 13 5.96 19.94 2.54
CA ASN A 13 6.44 18.79 1.78
C ASN A 13 6.00 17.48 2.42
N ARG A 14 6.14 17.34 3.75
CA ARG A 14 5.63 16.18 4.50
C ARG A 14 4.14 15.96 4.24
N LEU A 15 3.33 17.01 4.37
CA LEU A 15 1.90 16.93 4.15
C LEU A 15 1.55 16.51 2.71
N ILE A 16 2.26 17.04 1.71
CA ILE A 16 2.04 16.72 0.29
C ILE A 16 2.32 15.23 0.03
N VAL A 17 3.45 14.71 0.50
CA VAL A 17 3.83 13.30 0.27
C VAL A 17 2.88 12.36 1.02
N THR A 18 2.55 12.65 2.28
CA THR A 18 1.58 11.85 3.05
C THR A 18 0.20 11.83 2.39
N LYS A 19 -0.26 12.97 1.84
CA LYS A 19 -1.51 13.04 1.09
C LYS A 19 -1.44 12.23 -0.22
N LYS A 20 -0.31 12.29 -0.94
CA LYS A 20 -0.08 11.49 -2.16
C LYS A 20 -0.14 10.00 -1.84
N LEU A 21 0.50 9.56 -0.76
CA LEU A 21 0.46 8.18 -0.28
C LEU A 21 -0.97 7.73 0.08
N HIS A 22 -1.72 8.55 0.81
CA HIS A 22 -3.07 8.18 1.27
C HIS A 22 -4.10 8.10 0.13
N ASN A 23 -3.91 8.92 -0.91
CA ASN A 23 -4.75 8.92 -2.10
C ASN A 23 -4.27 7.95 -3.17
N PHE A 24 -3.15 7.26 -2.94
CA PHE A 24 -2.56 6.37 -3.92
C PHE A 24 -3.47 5.15 -4.14
N LYS A 25 -3.98 5.03 -5.37
CA LYS A 25 -4.87 3.96 -5.81
C LYS A 25 -4.48 3.55 -7.22
N MET A 26 -4.61 2.26 -7.49
CA MET A 26 -4.32 1.71 -8.80
C MET A 26 -5.42 2.12 -9.78
N GLU A 27 -5.05 2.87 -10.82
CA GLU A 27 -5.96 3.28 -11.88
C GLU A 27 -6.36 2.09 -12.78
N SER A 28 -7.56 2.16 -13.35
CA SER A 28 -8.04 1.18 -14.32
C SER A 28 -7.16 1.21 -15.58
N GLY A 29 -6.75 0.03 -16.06
CA GLY A 29 -5.87 -0.10 -17.23
C GLY A 29 -4.37 0.05 -16.94
N THR A 30 -3.97 0.46 -15.74
CA THR A 30 -2.55 0.50 -15.35
C THR A 30 -2.01 -0.91 -15.08
N ARG A 31 -0.82 -1.24 -15.60
CA ARG A 31 -0.17 -2.52 -15.33
C ARG A 31 0.33 -2.56 -13.89
N PHE A 32 0.22 -3.71 -13.23
CA PHE A 32 0.67 -3.88 -11.84
C PHE A 32 2.13 -3.47 -11.62
N ALA A 33 3.05 -3.82 -12.53
CA ALA A 33 4.45 -3.40 -12.43
C ALA A 33 4.61 -1.87 -12.39
N VAL A 34 3.85 -1.15 -13.22
CA VAL A 34 3.85 0.33 -13.24
C VAL A 34 3.32 0.89 -11.92
N HIS A 35 2.26 0.30 -11.37
CA HIS A 35 1.73 0.67 -10.06
C HIS A 35 2.75 0.47 -8.93
N VAL A 36 3.48 -0.66 -8.95
CA VAL A 36 4.56 -0.93 -7.98
C VAL A 36 5.70 0.09 -8.10
N ASP A 37 6.09 0.44 -9.32
CA ASP A 37 7.17 1.42 -9.52
C ASP A 37 6.77 2.83 -9.07
N GLN A 38 5.53 3.25 -9.33
CA GLN A 38 4.97 4.50 -8.81
C GLN A 38 4.89 4.48 -7.28
N PHE A 39 4.53 3.35 -6.67
CA PHE A 39 4.51 3.20 -5.22
C PHE A 39 5.92 3.34 -4.61
N LYS A 40 6.93 2.71 -5.21
CA LYS A 40 8.33 2.85 -4.78
C LYS A 40 8.81 4.30 -4.82
N GLU A 41 8.37 5.08 -5.81
CA GLU A 41 8.68 6.52 -5.87
C GLU A 41 8.11 7.28 -4.67
N ILE A 42 6.89 6.95 -4.23
CA ILE A 42 6.28 7.55 -3.03
C ILE A 42 7.02 7.12 -1.78
N VAL A 43 7.42 5.84 -1.66
CA VAL A 43 8.23 5.34 -0.54
C VAL A 43 9.56 6.08 -0.46
N LEU A 44 10.23 6.30 -1.60
CA LEU A 44 11.46 7.07 -1.67
C LEU A 44 11.22 8.53 -1.24
N GLN A 45 10.12 9.16 -1.68
CA GLN A 45 9.74 10.51 -1.25
C GLN A 45 9.54 10.58 0.27
N MET A 46 8.90 9.58 0.88
CA MET A 46 8.72 9.47 2.33
C MET A 46 10.07 9.37 3.07
N GLU A 47 11.03 8.63 2.54
CA GLU A 47 12.39 8.57 3.08
C GLU A 47 13.10 9.94 3.00
N THR A 48 12.99 10.64 1.87
CA THR A 48 13.63 11.96 1.70
C THR A 48 13.08 13.04 2.64
N ILE A 49 11.85 12.92 3.12
CA ILE A 49 11.25 13.84 4.11
C ILE A 49 11.49 13.39 5.56
N GLY A 50 12.25 12.30 5.78
CA GLY A 50 12.58 11.77 7.09
C GLY A 50 11.48 10.90 7.72
N GLU A 51 10.53 10.39 6.93
CA GLU A 51 9.47 9.49 7.39
C GLU A 51 9.53 8.13 6.67
N PRO A 52 10.60 7.33 6.84
CA PRO A 52 10.69 6.04 6.17
C PRO A 52 9.55 5.10 6.57
N LEU A 53 9.06 4.32 5.61
CA LEU A 53 8.02 3.32 5.83
C LEU A 53 8.66 1.94 6.05
N HIS A 54 8.28 1.25 7.13
CA HIS A 54 8.67 -0.15 7.34
C HIS A 54 8.08 -1.07 6.26
N GLU A 55 8.82 -2.12 5.89
CA GLU A 55 8.48 -3.07 4.81
C GLU A 55 7.06 -3.65 4.94
N THR A 56 6.67 -4.10 6.13
CA THR A 56 5.31 -4.63 6.37
C THR A 56 4.23 -3.59 6.09
N ARG A 57 4.48 -2.33 6.45
CA ARG A 57 3.55 -1.22 6.20
C ARG A 57 3.51 -0.87 4.71
N GLN A 58 4.65 -0.93 4.02
CA GLN A 58 4.71 -0.78 2.58
C GLN A 58 3.85 -1.83 1.88
N LEU A 59 3.95 -3.10 2.29
CA LEU A 59 3.16 -4.19 1.71
C LEU A 59 1.66 -4.00 1.96
N VAL A 60 1.25 -3.68 3.20
CA VAL A 60 -0.16 -3.44 3.53
C VAL A 60 -0.73 -2.27 2.71
N LEU A 61 0.03 -1.18 2.56
CA LEU A 61 -0.38 -0.02 1.77
C LEU A 61 -0.47 -0.35 0.27
N LEU A 62 0.51 -1.09 -0.25
CA LEU A 62 0.49 -1.55 -1.64
C LEU A 62 -0.75 -2.41 -1.91
N LEU A 63 -1.00 -3.43 -1.09
CA LEU A 63 -2.18 -4.30 -1.21
C LEU A 63 -3.50 -3.51 -1.09
N GLY A 64 -3.57 -2.55 -0.16
CA GLY A 64 -4.74 -1.68 0.03
C GLY A 64 -4.94 -0.65 -1.09
N SER A 65 -3.90 -0.35 -1.87
CA SER A 65 -3.97 0.55 -3.03
C SER A 65 -4.40 -0.15 -4.32
N MET A 66 -4.31 -1.49 -4.37
CA MET A 66 -4.73 -2.29 -5.52
C MET A 66 -6.26 -2.28 -5.70
N ARG A 67 -6.70 -2.57 -6.92
CA ARG A 67 -8.14 -2.73 -7.25
C ARG A 67 -8.69 -4.01 -6.63
N ASP A 68 -9.98 -4.01 -6.29
CA ASP A 68 -10.69 -5.14 -5.65
C ASP A 68 -10.57 -6.43 -6.47
N GLU A 69 -10.52 -6.34 -7.80
CA GLU A 69 -10.33 -7.47 -8.72
C GLU A 69 -8.99 -8.21 -8.53
N TYR A 70 -7.95 -7.53 -8.04
CA TYR A 70 -6.70 -8.20 -7.65
C TYR A 70 -6.76 -8.70 -6.21
N GLN A 71 -7.47 -8.00 -5.32
CA GLN A 71 -7.66 -8.44 -3.94
C GLN A 71 -8.47 -9.74 -3.84
N TYR A 72 -9.44 -9.95 -4.74
CA TYR A 72 -10.23 -11.18 -4.78
C TYR A 72 -9.39 -12.40 -5.16
N ARG A 73 -8.45 -12.27 -6.11
CA ARG A 73 -7.55 -13.36 -6.50
C ARG A 73 -6.53 -13.72 -5.41
N THR A 74 -6.14 -12.79 -4.55
CA THR A 74 -5.27 -13.10 -3.41
C THR A 74 -6.02 -13.81 -2.28
N ARG A 75 -7.35 -13.71 -2.20
CA ARG A 75 -8.17 -14.41 -1.19
C ARG A 75 -8.39 -15.89 -1.51
N GLU A 76 -8.53 -16.27 -2.80
CA GLU A 76 -8.67 -17.69 -3.16
C GLU A 76 -7.44 -18.54 -2.81
N HIS A 77 -6.25 -17.94 -2.77
CA HIS A 77 -5.04 -18.63 -2.32
C HIS A 77 -4.94 -18.76 -0.79
N ALA A 78 -5.66 -17.94 -0.01
CA ALA A 78 -5.69 -18.03 1.45
C ALA A 78 -6.79 -18.96 1.96
N GLU A 79 -7.86 -19.18 1.19
CA GLU A 79 -9.00 -20.03 1.56
C GLU A 79 -8.78 -21.52 1.23
N HIS A 80 -7.74 -21.86 0.44
CA HIS A 80 -7.41 -23.26 0.11
C HIS A 80 -6.68 -24.04 1.22
N ASP A 81 -6.34 -23.39 2.35
CA ASP A 81 -5.61 -24.02 3.47
C ASP A 81 -6.44 -24.15 4.77
N VAL A 82 -7.72 -23.78 4.75
CA VAL A 82 -8.64 -24.10 5.85
C VAL A 82 -9.48 -25.28 5.38
N GLY A 83 -9.02 -26.48 5.71
CA GLY A 83 -9.78 -27.71 5.52
C GLY A 83 -11.16 -27.57 6.18
N VAL A 84 -12.18 -27.27 5.36
CA VAL A 84 -13.57 -27.30 5.79
C VAL A 84 -13.93 -28.77 5.94
N CYS A 85 -14.02 -29.25 7.18
CA CYS A 85 -14.66 -30.53 7.48
C CYS A 85 -16.11 -30.46 7.02
N ASP A 86 -16.46 -31.29 6.02
CA ASP A 86 -17.85 -31.50 5.61
C ASP A 86 -18.63 -32.14 6.77
N PRO A 87 -19.69 -31.51 7.32
CA PRO A 87 -20.48 -32.06 8.42
C PRO A 87 -21.22 -33.36 8.07
N SER A 88 -21.23 -33.76 6.81
CA SER A 88 -21.83 -35.00 6.29
C SER A 88 -20.84 -36.17 6.25
N SER A 89 -19.55 -35.92 6.47
CA SER A 89 -18.49 -36.92 6.35
C SER A 89 -18.19 -37.57 7.70
N PRO A 90 -18.23 -38.90 7.84
CA PRO A 90 -17.98 -39.61 9.09
C PRO A 90 -16.48 -39.70 9.48
N ARG A 91 -15.61 -38.93 8.80
CA ARG A 91 -14.16 -38.86 9.04
C ARG A 91 -13.70 -37.52 9.59
N CYS A 92 -14.64 -36.63 9.89
CA CYS A 92 -14.53 -35.70 11.00
C CYS A 92 -15.33 -36.33 12.17
#